data_AF-A0A8J7WMU9-F1
#
_entry.id   AF-A0A8J7WMU9-F1
#
_cell.length_a   1.000
_cell.length_b   1.000
_cell.length_c   1.000
_cell.angle_alpha   90.00
_cell.angle_beta   90.00
_cell.angle_gamma   90.00
#
_symmetry.space_group_name_H-M   'P 1'
#
loop_
_entity.id
_entity.type
_entity.pdbx_description
1 polymer ?
#
loop_
_entity_poly.entity_id
_entity_poly.type
_entity_poly.pdbx_seq_one_letter_code
_entity_poly.pdbx_strand_id
1 'polypeptide(L)'
;MDERPQNPQQFQFPYTAAPQPPQPPRKKRRALRIGGLGCFGLIALLIIGGIASLVGGVKNAPPITALPADTSTATAAGTTATATAATGATDTSTSPAAAASTSAPAAPVAPAKHVALTVKGEGTKTTKTFSTGDDWSIAYTFNCASFGSQGNFQIYTYTDGSLSDTPVNALDEKGSDTTYEHGDSGTHYLEINSECSWTVTVTDGDSGQ
;
A
#
# COMPACT_ATOMS: atom_id res chain seq x y z
N MET A 1 65.62 -14.90 5.85
CA MET A 1 65.20 -13.50 6.02
C MET A 1 64.09 -13.29 5.01
N ASP A 2 62.85 -13.56 5.41
CA ASP A 2 61.67 -13.41 4.56
C ASP A 2 60.67 -12.53 5.34
N GLU A 3 60.69 -11.25 5.02
CA GLU A 3 59.78 -10.25 5.54
C GLU A 3 58.39 -10.47 4.93
N ARG A 4 57.44 -10.89 5.76
CA ARG A 4 56.02 -10.87 5.39
C ARG A 4 55.50 -9.43 5.47
N PRO A 5 54.91 -8.88 4.39
CA PRO A 5 54.36 -7.54 4.41
C PRO A 5 53.14 -7.49 5.34
N GLN A 6 53.13 -6.49 6.23
CA GLN A 6 52.03 -6.24 7.13
C GLN A 6 50.81 -5.72 6.34
N ASN A 7 49.67 -6.36 6.61
CA ASN A 7 48.36 -6.00 6.09
C ASN A 7 47.88 -4.70 6.76
N PRO A 8 47.75 -3.58 6.02
CA PRO A 8 47.30 -2.33 6.60
C PRO A 8 45.84 -2.45 7.08
N GLN A 9 45.63 -2.07 8.33
CA GLN A 9 44.33 -1.96 8.99
C GLN A 9 43.36 -1.15 8.11
N GLN A 10 42.33 -1.81 7.59
CA GLN A 10 41.28 -1.13 6.86
C GLN A 10 40.42 -0.33 7.84
N PHE A 11 40.49 1.00 7.72
CA PHE A 11 39.60 1.94 8.36
C PHE A 11 38.16 1.66 7.93
N GLN A 12 37.31 1.23 8.86
CA GLN A 12 35.86 1.18 8.66
C GLN A 12 35.31 2.60 8.86
N PHE A 13 34.90 3.23 7.76
CA PHE A 13 34.15 4.48 7.82
C PHE A 13 32.68 4.19 8.15
N PRO A 14 32.04 4.97 9.03
CA PRO A 14 30.60 4.88 9.24
C PRO A 14 29.90 5.34 7.96
N TYR A 15 29.26 4.41 7.25
CA TYR A 15 28.38 4.74 6.14
C TYR A 15 27.10 5.37 6.71
N THR A 16 27.02 6.69 6.73
CA THR A 16 25.74 7.39 6.74
C THR A 16 25.00 7.01 5.45
N ALA A 17 23.82 6.40 5.58
CA ALA A 17 22.98 6.06 4.44
C ALA A 17 22.77 7.31 3.57
N ALA A 18 23.19 7.24 2.32
CA ALA A 18 22.98 8.32 1.37
C ALA A 18 21.46 8.54 1.17
N PRO A 19 21.01 9.79 0.99
CA PRO A 19 19.62 10.07 0.64
C PRO A 19 19.23 9.23 -0.58
N GLN A 20 18.14 8.46 -0.46
CA GLN A 20 17.65 7.63 -1.55
C GLN A 20 17.38 8.53 -2.76
N PRO A 21 17.89 8.19 -3.95
CA PRO A 21 17.61 8.96 -5.15
C PRO A 21 16.10 8.95 -5.43
N PRO A 22 15.54 10.03 -5.98
CA PRO A 22 14.14 10.06 -6.40
C PRO A 22 13.85 8.86 -7.30
N GLN A 23 12.78 8.12 -6.99
CA GLN A 23 12.46 6.91 -7.72
C GLN A 23 12.27 7.22 -9.22
N PRO A 24 12.89 6.45 -10.12
CA PRO A 24 12.82 6.70 -11.54
C PRO A 24 11.38 6.53 -12.05
N PRO A 25 10.95 7.30 -13.06
CA PRO A 25 9.61 7.19 -13.63
C PRO A 25 9.35 5.76 -14.13
N ARG A 26 8.28 5.13 -13.63
CA ARG A 26 7.86 3.78 -13.99
C ARG A 26 7.62 3.72 -15.51
N LYS A 27 8.55 3.08 -16.24
CA LYS A 27 8.40 2.80 -17.68
C LYS A 27 7.35 1.71 -17.89
N LYS A 28 6.28 2.02 -18.63
CA LYS A 28 5.32 1.06 -19.20
C LYS A 28 6.07 -0.09 -19.87
N ARG A 29 6.06 -1.27 -19.26
CA ARG A 29 6.51 -2.50 -19.92
C ARG A 29 5.35 -3.03 -20.74
N ARG A 30 5.50 -2.98 -22.06
CA ARG A 30 4.56 -3.60 -23.00
C ARG A 30 4.60 -5.12 -22.77
N ALA A 31 3.42 -5.70 -22.55
CA ALA A 31 3.19 -7.12 -22.41
C ALA A 31 3.74 -7.88 -23.64
N LEU A 32 4.60 -8.86 -23.39
CA LEU A 32 4.97 -9.87 -24.38
C LEU A 32 4.45 -11.22 -23.86
N ARG A 33 3.26 -11.60 -24.35
CA ARG A 33 2.70 -12.95 -24.20
C ARG A 33 3.43 -13.89 -25.16
N ILE A 34 4.24 -14.82 -24.66
CA ILE A 34 4.72 -15.99 -25.43
C ILE A 34 4.79 -17.22 -24.51
N GLY A 35 3.87 -18.16 -24.77
CA GLY A 35 4.01 -19.62 -24.76
C GLY A 35 4.84 -20.32 -23.68
N GLY A 36 4.17 -21.17 -22.89
CA GLY A 36 4.84 -22.11 -21.97
C GLY A 36 3.94 -23.24 -21.49
N LEU A 37 3.31 -23.94 -22.45
CA LEU A 37 2.62 -25.21 -22.26
C LEU A 37 3.64 -26.27 -21.79
N GLY A 38 3.55 -26.74 -20.54
CA GLY A 38 4.24 -27.96 -20.11
C GLY A 38 4.79 -27.94 -18.68
N CYS A 39 3.95 -28.32 -17.71
CA CYS A 39 4.34 -29.05 -16.46
C CYS A 39 3.17 -29.27 -15.48
N PHE A 40 1.92 -28.98 -15.84
CA PHE A 40 0.76 -29.25 -14.97
C PHE A 40 0.24 -30.71 -15.03
N GLY A 41 0.91 -31.60 -15.75
CA GLY A 41 0.47 -32.99 -15.96
C GLY A 41 1.06 -34.05 -15.00
N LEU A 42 1.94 -33.68 -14.05
CA LEU A 42 2.68 -34.65 -13.23
C LEU A 42 2.36 -34.63 -11.71
N ILE A 43 1.47 -33.76 -11.24
CA ILE A 43 1.09 -33.69 -9.81
C ILE A 43 -0.27 -34.38 -9.53
N ALA A 44 -0.99 -34.82 -10.58
CA ALA A 44 -2.26 -35.54 -10.43
C ALA A 44 -2.11 -37.05 -10.13
N LEU A 45 -0.89 -37.55 -9.87
CA LEU A 45 -0.59 -38.98 -9.67
C LEU A 45 0.02 -39.30 -8.29
N LEU A 46 -0.20 -38.43 -7.28
CA LEU A 46 0.24 -38.65 -5.88
C LEU A 46 -0.90 -38.39 -4.86
N ILE A 47 -2.16 -38.70 -5.20
CA ILE A 47 -3.33 -38.59 -4.28
C ILE A 47 -3.96 -39.96 -3.96
N ILE A 48 -3.41 -41.07 -4.43
CA ILE A 48 -3.97 -42.41 -4.15
C ILE A 48 -2.87 -43.30 -3.56
N GLY A 49 -2.67 -43.24 -2.24
CA GLY A 49 -1.77 -44.19 -1.59
C GLY A 49 -1.42 -43.95 -0.11
N GLY A 50 -2.39 -44.14 0.79
CA GLY A 50 -2.16 -44.51 2.20
C GLY A 50 -1.51 -43.43 3.11
N ILE A 51 -1.67 -43.40 4.42
CA ILE A 51 -1.93 -44.45 5.41
C ILE A 51 -2.67 -43.81 6.58
N ALA A 52 -3.70 -44.49 7.07
CA ALA A 52 -4.32 -44.26 8.37
C ALA A 52 -3.36 -44.68 9.49
N SER A 53 -3.28 -43.92 10.60
CA SER A 53 -3.42 -44.40 12.00
C SER A 53 -2.85 -43.43 13.05
N LEU A 54 -3.43 -43.57 14.26
CA LEU A 54 -2.96 -43.15 15.60
C LEU A 54 -3.32 -41.69 15.99
N VAL A 55 -4.35 -41.42 16.81
CA VAL A 55 -4.53 -41.74 18.25
C VAL A 55 -3.31 -41.37 19.09
N GLY A 56 -3.42 -40.28 19.86
CA GLY A 56 -2.46 -39.93 20.90
C GLY A 56 -2.59 -38.49 21.36
N GLY A 57 -3.47 -38.25 22.33
CA GLY A 57 -3.54 -36.97 23.03
C GLY A 57 -2.37 -36.77 23.99
N VAL A 58 -1.95 -35.52 24.16
CA VAL A 58 -1.29 -35.07 25.39
C VAL A 58 -1.78 -33.64 25.69
N LYS A 59 -2.59 -33.54 26.75
CA LYS A 59 -2.86 -32.29 27.44
C LYS A 59 -1.55 -31.87 28.12
N ASN A 60 -1.02 -30.69 27.82
CA ASN A 60 -0.06 -30.00 28.69
C ASN A 60 -0.13 -28.50 28.40
N ALA A 61 -0.95 -27.80 29.18
CA ALA A 61 -0.85 -26.36 29.36
C ALA A 61 0.25 -26.08 30.40
N PRO A 62 1.23 -25.20 30.11
CA PRO A 62 2.02 -24.59 31.17
C PRO A 62 1.29 -23.35 31.74
N PRO A 63 1.41 -23.09 33.05
CA PRO A 63 0.92 -21.86 33.68
C PRO A 63 1.88 -20.69 33.44
N ILE A 64 1.29 -19.56 33.05
CA ILE A 64 1.55 -18.17 33.49
C ILE A 64 3.00 -17.80 33.86
N THR A 65 3.58 -16.89 33.08
CA THR A 65 4.50 -15.87 33.60
C THR A 65 4.06 -14.51 33.08
N ALA A 66 3.34 -13.76 33.91
CA ALA A 66 3.11 -12.34 33.71
C ALA A 66 4.42 -11.59 33.97
N LEU A 67 4.84 -10.74 33.05
CA LEU A 67 5.89 -9.74 33.26
C LEU A 67 5.33 -8.33 32.95
N PRO A 68 5.91 -7.29 33.57
CA PRO A 68 5.21 -6.08 34.00
C PRO A 68 4.93 -5.06 32.89
N ALA A 69 3.96 -4.21 33.19
CA ALA A 69 3.59 -3.02 32.45
C ALA A 69 4.71 -1.99 32.43
N ASP A 70 5.26 -1.71 31.25
CA ASP A 70 6.08 -0.52 31.05
C ASP A 70 5.19 0.69 30.76
N THR A 71 5.15 1.54 31.78
CA THR A 71 4.60 2.89 31.78
C THR A 71 5.47 3.77 30.89
N SER A 72 5.01 4.12 29.69
CA SER A 72 5.60 5.21 28.91
C SER A 72 4.72 6.44 28.96
N THR A 73 5.19 7.38 29.77
CA THR A 73 4.79 8.77 29.95
C THR A 73 4.54 9.50 28.63
N ALA A 74 3.33 10.04 28.48
CA ALA A 74 3.00 11.05 27.49
C ALA A 74 3.62 12.39 27.89
N THR A 75 4.59 12.87 27.11
CA THR A 75 5.06 14.26 27.18
C THR A 75 4.23 15.11 26.24
N ALA A 76 3.22 15.77 26.78
CA ALA A 76 2.53 16.88 26.13
C ALA A 76 3.40 18.13 26.26
N ALA A 77 3.89 18.65 25.14
CA ALA A 77 4.42 20.01 25.05
C ALA A 77 3.56 20.78 24.05
N GLY A 78 2.75 21.70 24.58
CA GLY A 78 1.98 22.64 23.80
C GLY A 78 2.85 23.73 23.20
N THR A 79 2.42 24.24 22.05
CA THR A 79 2.81 25.57 21.57
C THR A 79 1.57 26.32 21.13
N THR A 80 1.31 27.39 21.86
CA THR A 80 0.21 28.33 21.74
C THR A 80 0.55 29.46 20.77
N ALA A 81 -0.45 29.94 20.02
CA ALA A 81 -0.59 31.25 19.35
C ALA A 81 0.40 31.59 18.22
N THR A 82 -0.04 32.14 17.09
CA THR A 82 -0.47 33.55 17.01
C THR A 82 -1.32 33.80 15.77
N ALA A 83 -2.52 34.34 15.99
CA ALA A 83 -3.34 34.97 14.95
C ALA A 83 -2.86 36.42 14.76
N THR A 84 -2.55 36.79 13.51
CA THR A 84 -2.33 38.19 13.13
C THR A 84 -3.42 38.60 12.16
N ALA A 85 -4.35 39.41 12.66
CA ALA A 85 -5.30 40.17 11.87
C ALA A 85 -4.59 41.39 11.27
N ALA A 86 -4.84 41.68 10.00
CA ALA A 86 -4.55 42.98 9.40
C ALA A 86 -5.76 43.44 8.58
N THR A 87 -6.32 44.54 9.05
CA THR A 87 -7.42 45.34 8.51
C THR A 87 -6.87 46.39 7.52
N GLY A 88 -7.65 46.73 6.48
CA GLY A 88 -7.50 47.96 5.69
C GLY A 88 -7.48 47.70 4.17
N ALA A 89 -8.60 47.76 3.47
CA ALA A 89 -9.30 48.95 2.94
C ALA A 89 -8.58 49.63 1.77
N THR A 90 -9.13 49.52 0.55
CA THR A 90 -9.60 50.68 -0.23
C THR A 90 -10.33 50.24 -1.51
N ASP A 91 -11.56 50.74 -1.63
CA ASP A 91 -12.37 50.78 -2.84
C ASP A 91 -11.65 51.51 -3.98
N THR A 92 -11.74 50.99 -5.19
CA THR A 92 -11.82 51.81 -6.40
C THR A 92 -12.74 51.12 -7.40
N SER A 93 -13.96 51.67 -7.45
CA SER A 93 -15.01 51.33 -8.39
C SER A 93 -14.71 51.97 -9.74
N THR A 94 -14.49 51.16 -10.78
CA THR A 94 -14.50 51.62 -12.18
C THR A 94 -15.51 50.81 -12.98
N SER A 95 -16.47 51.59 -13.49
CA SER A 95 -17.65 51.34 -14.31
C SER A 95 -17.51 50.29 -15.45
N PRO A 96 -18.62 49.63 -15.86
CA PRO A 96 -18.59 48.38 -16.62
C PRO A 96 -18.68 48.60 -18.14
N ALA A 97 -17.76 47.98 -18.89
CA ALA A 97 -17.92 47.74 -20.32
C ALA A 97 -18.66 46.41 -20.51
N ALA A 98 -19.95 46.48 -20.87
CA ALA A 98 -20.78 45.34 -21.17
C ALA A 98 -20.30 44.65 -22.46
N ALA A 99 -19.36 43.71 -22.31
CA ALA A 99 -19.04 42.75 -23.35
C ALA A 99 -20.11 41.65 -23.36
N ALA A 100 -20.77 41.46 -24.50
CA ALA A 100 -21.74 40.41 -24.72
C ALA A 100 -21.13 39.06 -24.34
N SER A 101 -21.70 38.43 -23.31
CA SER A 101 -21.28 37.12 -22.82
C SER A 101 -21.72 36.06 -23.83
N THR A 102 -20.84 35.71 -24.76
CA THR A 102 -20.96 34.46 -25.51
C THR A 102 -20.92 33.34 -24.48
N SER A 103 -22.05 32.68 -24.23
CA SER A 103 -22.15 31.57 -23.29
C SER A 103 -21.18 30.48 -23.71
N ALA A 104 -20.07 30.36 -22.96
CA ALA A 104 -19.11 29.28 -23.16
C ALA A 104 -19.86 27.94 -23.06
N PRO A 105 -19.61 26.99 -23.98
CA PRO A 105 -20.19 25.66 -23.89
C PRO A 105 -19.95 25.08 -22.50
N ALA A 106 -21.01 24.59 -21.86
CA ALA A 106 -20.90 23.94 -20.56
C ALA A 106 -19.87 22.81 -20.65
N ALA A 107 -18.86 22.83 -19.78
CA ALA A 107 -17.88 21.77 -19.72
C ALA A 107 -18.58 20.42 -19.48
N PRO A 108 -18.13 19.32 -20.11
CA PRO A 108 -18.66 18.00 -19.84
C PRO A 108 -18.58 17.71 -18.34
N VAL A 109 -19.69 17.29 -17.73
CA VAL A 109 -19.72 16.88 -16.33
C VAL A 109 -18.87 15.63 -16.21
N ALA A 110 -17.83 15.69 -15.37
CA ALA A 110 -16.99 14.52 -15.14
C ALA A 110 -17.83 13.39 -14.53
N PRO A 111 -17.66 12.14 -15.01
CA PRO A 111 -18.35 10.99 -14.47
C PRO A 111 -18.11 10.81 -12.97
N ALA A 112 -19.10 10.26 -12.27
CA ALA A 112 -19.08 10.14 -10.82
C ALA A 112 -18.29 8.90 -10.40
N LYS A 113 -17.30 9.07 -9.53
CA LYS A 113 -16.49 7.96 -9.00
C LYS A 113 -17.34 7.01 -8.15
N HIS A 114 -17.19 5.70 -8.35
CA HIS A 114 -17.93 4.66 -7.63
C HIS A 114 -17.00 3.88 -6.69
N VAL A 115 -17.41 3.64 -5.43
CA VAL A 115 -16.62 2.84 -4.48
C VAL A 115 -16.89 1.35 -4.73
N ALA A 116 -15.93 0.66 -5.33
CA ALA A 116 -16.02 -0.77 -5.65
C ALA A 116 -15.79 -1.67 -4.43
N LEU A 117 -14.89 -1.26 -3.52
CA LEU A 117 -14.56 -2.03 -2.32
C LEU A 117 -14.20 -1.09 -1.16
N THR A 118 -14.63 -1.44 0.04
CA THR A 118 -14.05 -0.92 1.29
C THR A 118 -13.90 -2.07 2.26
N VAL A 119 -12.68 -2.26 2.75
CA VAL A 119 -12.34 -3.34 3.68
C VAL A 119 -11.41 -2.82 4.76
N LYS A 120 -11.54 -3.39 5.95
CA LYS A 120 -10.62 -3.18 7.06
C LYS A 120 -10.24 -4.53 7.64
N GLY A 121 -9.08 -4.61 8.25
CA GLY A 121 -8.58 -5.86 8.82
C GLY A 121 -7.31 -5.67 9.60
N GLU A 122 -6.81 -6.81 10.06
CA GLU A 122 -5.51 -6.96 10.69
C GLU A 122 -4.86 -8.20 10.09
N GLY A 123 -3.53 -8.20 9.99
CA GLY A 123 -2.81 -9.34 9.45
C GLY A 123 -3.01 -9.51 7.93
N THR A 124 -2.70 -10.72 7.47
CA THR A 124 -2.85 -11.11 6.05
C THR A 124 -4.30 -11.48 5.71
N LYS A 125 -4.82 -10.98 4.58
CA LYS A 125 -6.20 -11.22 4.14
C LYS A 125 -6.37 -11.15 2.63
N THR A 126 -7.19 -12.04 2.09
CA THR A 126 -7.74 -11.93 0.72
C THR A 126 -9.11 -11.27 0.77
N THR A 127 -9.37 -10.33 -0.14
CA THR A 127 -10.66 -9.64 -0.23
C THR A 127 -11.68 -10.49 -1.01
N LYS A 128 -12.96 -10.06 -0.95
CA LYS A 128 -13.93 -10.48 -1.98
C LYS A 128 -13.50 -9.92 -3.34
N THR A 129 -14.01 -10.51 -4.41
CA THR A 129 -13.86 -9.95 -5.74
C THR A 129 -14.66 -8.65 -5.90
N PHE A 130 -14.18 -7.77 -6.77
CA PHE A 130 -14.84 -6.53 -7.18
C PHE A 130 -14.53 -6.26 -8.65
N SER A 131 -15.30 -5.39 -9.30
CA SER A 131 -15.10 -5.01 -10.69
C SER A 131 -14.76 -3.54 -10.80
N THR A 132 -13.89 -3.19 -11.75
CA THR A 132 -13.48 -1.82 -12.07
C THR A 132 -13.39 -1.61 -13.57
N GLY A 133 -13.50 -0.35 -13.99
CA GLY A 133 -13.13 0.13 -15.31
C GLY A 133 -11.62 0.21 -15.49
N ASP A 134 -11.19 0.87 -16.57
CA ASP A 134 -9.77 0.92 -16.95
C ASP A 134 -8.92 1.73 -15.97
N ASP A 135 -9.51 2.76 -15.36
CA ASP A 135 -8.83 3.67 -14.43
C ASP A 135 -9.47 3.56 -13.06
N TRP A 136 -8.68 3.16 -12.06
CA TRP A 136 -9.17 3.03 -10.69
C TRP A 136 -8.07 3.31 -9.68
N SER A 137 -8.42 3.36 -8.40
CA SER A 137 -7.48 3.75 -7.34
C SER A 137 -7.67 2.93 -6.07
N ILE A 138 -6.57 2.76 -5.34
CA ILE A 138 -6.49 2.09 -4.05
C ILE A 138 -6.02 3.11 -3.02
N ALA A 139 -6.93 3.58 -2.18
CA ALA A 139 -6.59 4.36 -0.99
C ALA A 139 -6.39 3.42 0.19
N TYR A 140 -5.32 3.60 0.94
CA TYR A 140 -5.01 2.74 2.09
C TYR A 140 -4.52 3.52 3.30
N THR A 141 -4.71 2.91 4.46
CA THR A 141 -4.06 3.29 5.73
C THR A 141 -3.63 2.02 6.45
N PHE A 142 -2.50 2.06 7.15
CA PHE A 142 -2.05 0.99 8.01
C PHE A 142 -1.41 1.51 9.30
N ASN A 143 -1.46 0.69 10.35
CA ASN A 143 -0.89 0.95 11.66
C ASN A 143 -0.42 -0.35 12.31
N CYS A 144 0.89 -0.44 12.51
CA CYS A 144 1.62 -1.60 13.02
C CYS A 144 1.92 -1.48 14.53
N ALA A 145 1.26 -0.58 15.27
CA ALA A 145 1.50 -0.40 16.71
C ALA A 145 1.41 -1.72 17.51
N SER A 146 0.52 -2.63 17.12
CA SER A 146 0.39 -3.96 17.74
C SER A 146 1.59 -4.89 17.50
N PHE A 147 2.43 -4.62 16.50
CA PHE A 147 3.64 -5.38 16.21
C PHE A 147 4.82 -4.98 17.10
N GLY A 148 4.80 -3.75 17.65
CA GLY A 148 5.85 -3.23 18.54
C GLY A 148 7.09 -2.66 17.83
N SER A 149 7.10 -2.67 16.50
CA SER A 149 8.12 -2.05 15.65
C SER A 149 7.52 -1.68 14.29
N GLN A 150 8.34 -1.22 13.35
CA GLN A 150 7.95 -1.16 11.93
C GLN A 150 7.47 -2.55 11.47
N GLY A 151 6.36 -2.58 10.77
CA GLY A 151 5.75 -3.79 10.22
C GLY A 151 5.59 -3.70 8.71
N ASN A 152 5.49 -4.85 8.07
CA ASN A 152 5.27 -4.97 6.63
C ASN A 152 3.80 -4.72 6.28
N PHE A 153 3.56 -3.96 5.21
CA PHE A 153 2.24 -3.75 4.62
C PHE A 153 2.36 -3.78 3.09
N GLN A 154 1.82 -4.84 2.49
CA GLN A 154 1.82 -5.07 1.06
C GLN A 154 0.40 -5.30 0.54
N ILE A 155 0.14 -4.77 -0.65
CA ILE A 155 -1.09 -5.05 -1.39
C ILE A 155 -0.68 -5.63 -2.75
N TYR A 156 -1.19 -6.82 -3.04
CA TYR A 156 -1.10 -7.48 -4.34
C TYR A 156 -2.46 -7.42 -5.02
N THR A 157 -2.48 -7.02 -6.29
CA THR A 157 -3.69 -6.99 -7.11
C THR A 157 -3.70 -8.21 -8.01
N TYR A 158 -4.79 -8.97 -7.99
CA TYR A 158 -5.01 -10.08 -8.91
C TYR A 158 -6.15 -9.74 -9.86
N THR A 159 -5.92 -9.96 -11.15
CA THR A 159 -6.92 -9.80 -12.23
C THR A 159 -7.18 -11.16 -12.85
N ASP A 160 -8.45 -11.59 -12.90
CA ASP A 160 -8.86 -12.90 -13.44
C ASP A 160 -8.05 -14.09 -12.87
N GLY A 161 -7.71 -14.02 -11.57
CA GLY A 161 -6.98 -15.07 -10.86
C GLY A 161 -5.46 -15.08 -11.06
N SER A 162 -4.90 -14.12 -11.80
CA SER A 162 -3.46 -13.96 -11.99
C SER A 162 -2.96 -12.70 -11.31
N LEU A 163 -1.75 -12.74 -10.72
CA LEU A 163 -1.13 -11.54 -10.14
C LEU A 163 -0.87 -10.50 -11.23
N SER A 164 -1.43 -9.30 -11.07
CA SER A 164 -1.35 -8.17 -12.00
C SER A 164 -0.27 -7.16 -11.59
N ASP A 165 -0.34 -6.62 -10.36
CA ASP A 165 0.66 -5.68 -9.81
C ASP A 165 0.82 -5.84 -8.28
N THR A 166 1.83 -5.17 -7.73
CA THR A 166 2.07 -4.95 -6.29
C THR A 166 2.11 -3.44 -6.04
N PRO A 167 0.95 -2.76 -6.00
CA PRO A 167 0.89 -1.30 -5.88
C PRO A 167 1.49 -0.75 -4.59
N VAL A 168 1.45 -1.53 -3.51
CA VAL A 168 1.91 -1.08 -2.19
C VAL A 168 2.90 -2.10 -1.62
N ASN A 169 4.06 -1.61 -1.18
CA ASN A 169 5.07 -2.37 -0.47
C ASN A 169 5.78 -1.43 0.51
N ALA A 170 5.30 -1.41 1.75
CA ALA A 170 5.76 -0.51 2.80
C ALA A 170 6.29 -1.29 4.00
N LEU A 171 7.33 -0.74 4.64
CA LEU A 171 7.88 -1.21 5.91
C LEU A 171 7.98 0.01 6.84
N ASP A 172 6.96 0.22 7.66
CA ASP A 172 6.85 1.40 8.53
C ASP A 172 5.99 1.08 9.76
N GLU A 173 5.95 1.96 10.76
CA GLU A 173 5.06 1.83 11.92
C GLU A 173 3.62 2.17 11.57
N LYS A 174 3.41 3.09 10.62
CA LYS A 174 2.10 3.50 10.10
C LYS A 174 2.28 4.22 8.76
N GLY A 175 1.22 4.25 7.97
CA GLY A 175 1.25 4.99 6.71
C GLY A 175 -0.13 5.13 6.09
N SER A 176 -0.21 6.01 5.08
CA SER A 176 -1.42 6.21 4.27
C SER A 176 -1.05 6.81 2.94
N ASP A 177 -1.63 6.32 1.85
CA ASP A 177 -1.48 6.92 0.53
C ASP A 177 -2.62 6.47 -0.41
N THR A 178 -2.58 6.90 -1.66
CA THR A 178 -3.44 6.40 -2.75
C THR A 178 -2.60 6.05 -3.97
N THR A 179 -2.75 4.82 -4.46
CA THR A 179 -2.16 4.38 -5.72
C THR A 179 -3.23 4.34 -6.82
N TYR A 180 -2.80 4.45 -8.07
CA TYR A 180 -3.68 4.50 -9.24
C TYR A 180 -3.28 3.39 -10.21
N GLU A 181 -4.29 2.70 -10.73
CA GLU A 181 -4.19 1.66 -11.75
C GLU A 181 -4.78 2.18 -13.06
N HIS A 182 -4.16 1.77 -14.17
CA HIS A 182 -4.49 2.28 -15.51
C HIS A 182 -4.43 1.17 -16.56
N GLY A 183 -5.49 1.04 -17.35
CA GLY A 183 -5.63 0.01 -18.37
C GLY A 183 -5.75 -1.41 -17.80
N ASP A 184 -6.27 -1.54 -16.59
CA ASP A 184 -6.50 -2.81 -15.88
C ASP A 184 -7.96 -2.89 -15.44
N SER A 185 -8.88 -2.95 -16.41
CA SER A 185 -10.29 -3.26 -16.19
C SER A 185 -10.52 -4.75 -16.03
N GLY A 186 -11.56 -5.12 -15.27
CA GLY A 186 -11.93 -6.52 -15.11
C GLY A 186 -12.47 -6.85 -13.74
N THR A 187 -12.35 -8.14 -13.39
CA THR A 187 -12.66 -8.63 -12.04
C THR A 187 -11.37 -8.83 -11.28
N HIS A 188 -11.29 -8.15 -10.14
CA HIS A 188 -10.10 -8.12 -9.30
C HIS A 188 -10.39 -8.68 -7.92
N TYR A 189 -9.33 -9.08 -7.22
CA TYR A 189 -9.30 -9.16 -5.76
C TYR A 189 -7.93 -8.71 -5.28
N LEU A 190 -7.88 -8.28 -4.01
CA LEU A 190 -6.63 -7.91 -3.36
C LEU A 190 -6.19 -9.02 -2.41
N GLU A 191 -4.90 -9.31 -2.40
CA GLU A 191 -4.24 -10.01 -1.31
C GLU A 191 -3.43 -9.00 -0.52
N ILE A 192 -3.79 -8.82 0.74
CA ILE A 192 -3.10 -7.93 1.67
C ILE A 192 -2.21 -8.80 2.54
N ASN A 193 -0.90 -8.57 2.50
CA ASN A 193 0.07 -9.24 3.36
C ASN A 193 0.58 -8.23 4.37
N SER A 194 0.24 -8.42 5.65
CA SER A 194 0.57 -7.42 6.66
C SER A 194 0.71 -7.98 8.08
N GLU A 195 1.50 -7.29 8.89
CA GLU A 195 1.59 -7.46 10.36
C GLU A 195 0.76 -6.40 11.12
N CYS A 196 0.03 -5.56 10.38
CA CYS A 196 -0.55 -4.31 10.86
C CYS A 196 -2.08 -4.36 10.82
N SER A 197 -2.71 -3.45 11.54
CA SER A 197 -4.11 -3.07 11.30
C SER A 197 -4.19 -2.16 10.07
N TRP A 198 -5.23 -2.29 9.25
CA TRP A 198 -5.32 -1.54 8.00
C TRP A 198 -6.76 -1.29 7.54
N THR A 199 -6.91 -0.29 6.66
CA THR A 199 -8.11 -0.02 5.87
C THR A 199 -7.71 0.19 4.42
N VAL A 200 -8.48 -0.39 3.50
CA VAL A 200 -8.29 -0.25 2.05
C VAL A 200 -9.63 0.08 1.39
N THR A 201 -9.62 1.08 0.51
CA THR A 201 -10.76 1.50 -0.29
C THR A 201 -10.36 1.49 -1.76
N VAL A 202 -11.12 0.75 -2.57
CA VAL A 202 -11.02 0.78 -4.03
C VAL A 202 -12.10 1.68 -4.58
N THR A 203 -11.69 2.67 -5.37
CA THR A 203 -12.60 3.56 -6.09
C THR A 203 -12.38 3.41 -7.57
N ASP A 204 -13.45 3.05 -8.27
CA ASP A 204 -13.52 2.99 -9.71
C ASP A 204 -13.66 4.41 -10.26
N GLY A 205 -12.77 4.78 -11.17
CA GLY A 205 -12.80 6.04 -11.89
C GLY A 205 -13.62 5.86 -13.15
N ASP A 206 -14.94 5.88 -12.99
CA ASP A 206 -15.94 5.78 -14.06
C ASP A 206 -15.45 6.47 -15.34
N SER A 207 -14.97 5.70 -16.32
CA SER A 207 -14.61 6.18 -17.64
C SER A 207 -15.89 6.25 -18.46
N GLY A 208 -16.71 7.27 -18.13
CA GLY A 208 -18.07 7.49 -18.61
C GLY A 208 -18.44 6.77 -19.90
N GLN A 209 -19.35 5.80 -19.77
CA GLN A 209 -20.13 5.30 -20.91
C GLN A 209 -21.19 6.31 -21.34
#